data_AF-A0A951G7V4-F1
#
_entry.id   AF-A0A951G7V4-F1
#
_cell.length_a   1.000
_cell.length_b   1.000
_cell.length_c   1.000
_cell.angle_alpha   90.00
_cell.angle_beta   90.00
_cell.angle_gamma   90.00
#
_symmetry.space_group_name_H-M   'P 1'
#
loop_
_entity.id
_entity.type
_entity.pdbx_description
1 polymer ?
#
loop_
_entity_poly.entity_id
_entity_poly.type
_entity_poly.pdbx_seq_one_letter_code
_entity_poly.pdbx_strand_id
1 'polypeptide(L)'
;MLRRRLKDGAGVHDERSVLVDQAVALWARPGFETFMCLPRLRFEPFPYQLEAAARVLRHMQGRAILADEVGLGKTIEAGIVLSELRLRGLAARVLVLAPAGLVGQWSEELERKFALPCV
;
A
#
# COMPACT_ATOMS: atom_id res chain seq x y z
N MET A 1 -17.40 9.79 39.55
CA MET A 1 -17.49 8.32 39.74
C MET A 1 -16.31 7.55 39.11
N LEU A 2 -15.86 7.91 37.89
CA LEU A 2 -14.73 7.25 37.19
C LEU A 2 -13.37 7.30 37.94
N ARG A 3 -13.09 8.40 38.65
CA ARG A 3 -11.86 8.60 39.44
C ARG A 3 -11.68 7.62 40.61
N ARG A 4 -12.76 7.00 41.11
CA ARG A 4 -12.69 6.06 42.24
C ARG A 4 -12.34 4.64 41.76
N ARG A 5 -12.78 4.25 40.56
CA ARG A 5 -12.53 2.92 39.97
C ARG A 5 -11.08 2.72 39.48
N LEU A 6 -10.36 3.81 39.19
CA LEU A 6 -8.93 3.75 38.83
C LEU A 6 -8.02 3.48 40.03
N LYS A 7 -8.48 3.74 41.26
CA LYS A 7 -7.71 3.48 42.49
C LYS A 7 -7.77 2.01 42.92
N ASP A 8 -8.81 1.29 42.50
CA ASP A 8 -9.05 -0.12 42.84
C ASP A 8 -8.73 -1.07 41.66
N GLY A 9 -8.19 -0.54 40.55
CA GLY A 9 -7.82 -1.32 39.39
C GLY A 9 -6.52 -2.09 39.64
N ALA A 10 -6.51 -3.40 39.37
CA ALA A 10 -5.29 -4.18 39.30
C ALA A 10 -4.26 -3.42 38.44
N GLY A 11 -3.04 -3.24 38.97
CA GLY A 11 -1.97 -2.54 38.26
C GLY A 11 -1.84 -3.06 36.84
N VAL A 12 -1.59 -2.16 35.89
CA VAL A 12 -1.35 -2.55 34.50
C VAL A 12 -0.20 -3.56 34.52
N HIS A 13 -0.50 -4.82 34.22
CA HIS A 13 0.55 -5.83 34.08
C HIS A 13 1.36 -5.44 32.84
N ASP A 14 2.64 -5.12 33.01
CA ASP A 14 3.53 -4.66 31.94
C ASP A 14 3.48 -5.60 30.71
N GLU A 15 3.46 -6.90 30.94
CA GLU A 15 3.34 -7.91 29.87
C GLU A 15 2.03 -7.81 29.07
N ARG A 16 0.92 -7.47 29.75
CA ARG A 16 -0.38 -7.25 29.07
C ARG A 16 -0.43 -5.90 28.37
N SER A 17 0.28 -4.88 28.89
CA SER A 17 0.41 -3.58 28.21
C SER A 17 1.13 -3.75 26.89
N VAL A 18 2.24 -4.48 26.87
CA VAL A 18 3.03 -4.70 25.65
C VAL A 18 2.21 -5.37 24.54
N LEU A 19 1.39 -6.37 24.88
CA LEU A 19 0.51 -7.01 23.89
C LEU A 19 -0.58 -6.07 23.37
N VAL A 20 -1.15 -5.22 24.23
CA VAL A 20 -2.13 -4.20 23.82
C VAL A 20 -1.47 -3.16 22.93
N ASP A 21 -0.28 -2.69 23.27
CA ASP A 21 0.48 -1.71 22.48
C ASP A 21 0.88 -2.29 21.11
N GLN A 22 1.28 -3.56 21.07
CA GLN A 22 1.55 -4.28 19.81
C GLN A 22 0.27 -4.48 18.99
N ALA A 23 -0.85 -4.86 19.62
CA ALA A 23 -2.12 -5.02 18.93
C ALA A 23 -2.64 -3.69 18.38
N VAL A 24 -2.52 -2.60 19.15
CA VAL A 24 -2.85 -1.24 18.73
C VAL A 24 -1.91 -0.80 17.60
N ALA A 25 -0.62 -1.09 17.65
CA ALA A 25 0.31 -0.79 16.56
C ALA A 25 -0.02 -1.58 15.29
N LEU A 26 -0.46 -2.84 15.41
CA LEU A 26 -0.93 -3.66 14.30
C LEU A 26 -2.26 -3.13 13.72
N TRP A 27 -3.18 -2.70 14.58
CA TRP A 27 -4.48 -2.15 14.19
C TRP A 27 -4.39 -0.72 13.63
N ALA A 28 -3.45 0.08 14.14
CA ALA A 28 -3.24 1.47 13.74
C ALA A 28 -2.48 1.59 12.42
N ARG A 29 -1.92 0.49 11.89
CA ARG A 29 -1.48 0.43 10.51
C ARG A 29 -2.70 0.68 9.64
N PRO A 30 -2.79 1.83 8.93
CA PRO A 30 -3.91 2.07 8.04
C PRO A 30 -4.02 0.88 7.11
N GLY A 31 -5.18 0.24 7.00
CA GLY A 31 -5.37 -0.83 6.02
C GLY A 31 -5.22 -0.30 4.59
N PHE A 32 -5.39 -1.16 3.59
CA PHE A 32 -5.48 -0.72 2.19
C PHE A 32 -6.89 -0.22 1.82
N GLU A 33 -7.65 0.27 2.79
CA GLU A 33 -8.97 0.91 2.61
C GLU A 33 -8.84 2.32 2.02
N THR A 34 -7.67 2.95 2.18
CA THR A 34 -7.37 4.26 1.60
C THR A 34 -5.99 4.24 1.00
N PHE A 35 -5.88 4.68 -0.24
CA PHE A 35 -4.60 4.82 -0.93
C PHE A 35 -3.90 6.10 -0.51
N MET A 36 -2.76 5.96 0.17
CA MET A 36 -1.89 7.07 0.55
C MET A 36 -1.16 7.65 -0.67
N CYS A 37 -1.01 6.88 -1.75
CA CYS A 37 -0.33 7.32 -2.97
C CYS A 37 -1.17 8.29 -3.81
N LEU A 38 -2.50 8.30 -3.69
CA LEU A 38 -3.39 9.07 -4.57
C LEU A 38 -3.01 10.56 -4.71
N PRO A 39 -2.80 11.34 -3.62
CA PRO A 39 -2.46 12.75 -3.75
C PRO A 39 -1.09 13.02 -4.38
N ARG A 40 -0.27 11.98 -4.61
CA ARG A 40 1.07 12.06 -5.19
C ARG A 40 1.11 11.64 -6.65
N LEU A 41 0.02 11.06 -7.16
CA LEU A 41 -0.08 10.69 -8.58
C LEU A 41 -0.14 11.97 -9.42
N ARG A 42 0.51 11.94 -10.58
CA ARG A 42 0.53 13.05 -11.54
C ARG A 42 -0.52 12.88 -12.65
N PHE A 43 -1.54 12.06 -12.37
CA PHE A 43 -2.66 11.72 -13.24
C PHE A 43 -3.84 11.27 -12.38
N GLU A 44 -5.04 11.27 -12.95
CA GLU A 44 -6.24 10.73 -12.30
C GLU A 44 -6.43 9.26 -12.75
N PRO A 45 -6.33 8.27 -11.84
CA PRO A 45 -6.59 6.88 -12.17
C PRO A 45 -8.09 6.60 -12.34
N PHE A 46 -8.43 5.64 -13.19
CA PHE A 46 -9.83 5.22 -13.31
C PHE A 46 -10.29 4.41 -12.08
N PRO A 47 -11.59 4.44 -11.74
CA PRO A 47 -12.13 3.69 -10.60
C PRO A 47 -11.79 2.19 -10.64
N TYR A 48 -11.89 1.54 -11.81
CA TYR A 48 -11.56 0.11 -11.95
C TYR A 48 -10.08 -0.19 -11.66
N GLN A 49 -9.17 0.74 -11.94
CA GLN A 49 -7.75 0.57 -11.66
C GLN A 49 -7.47 0.63 -10.15
N LEU A 50 -8.22 1.47 -9.43
CA LEU A 50 -8.17 1.55 -7.97
C LEU A 50 -8.76 0.29 -7.33
N GLU A 51 -9.87 -0.22 -7.86
CA GLU A 51 -10.47 -1.47 -7.40
C GLU A 51 -9.53 -2.66 -7.60
N ALA A 52 -8.89 -2.75 -8.78
CA ALA A 52 -7.89 -3.77 -9.07
C ALA A 52 -6.72 -3.71 -8.08
N ALA A 53 -6.10 -2.53 -7.92
CA ALA A 53 -5.01 -2.33 -6.97
C ALA A 53 -5.43 -2.65 -5.53
N ALA A 54 -6.64 -2.27 -5.11
CA ALA A 54 -7.15 -2.52 -3.77
C ALA A 54 -7.35 -4.03 -3.53
N ARG A 55 -7.82 -4.76 -4.55
CA ARG A 55 -7.95 -6.21 -4.50
C ARG A 55 -6.59 -6.89 -4.35
N VAL A 56 -5.59 -6.46 -5.11
CA VAL A 56 -4.22 -6.99 -5.02
C VAL A 56 -3.65 -6.81 -3.60
N LEU A 57 -3.80 -5.61 -3.05
CA LEU A 57 -3.23 -5.27 -1.74
C LEU A 57 -3.99 -5.91 -0.57
N ARG A 58 -5.33 -5.95 -0.61
CA ARG A 58 -6.18 -6.45 0.49
C ARG A 58 -6.33 -7.97 0.50
N HIS A 59 -6.62 -8.56 -0.65
CA HIS A 59 -7.06 -9.95 -0.72
C HIS A 59 -5.99 -10.90 -1.25
N MET A 60 -5.05 -10.39 -2.04
CA MET A 60 -4.03 -11.20 -2.71
C MET A 60 -2.64 -11.07 -2.08
N GLN A 61 -2.52 -10.34 -0.96
CA GLN A 61 -1.26 -10.12 -0.25
C GLN A 61 -0.15 -9.58 -1.16
N GLY A 62 -0.50 -8.72 -2.11
CA GLY A 62 0.45 -8.16 -3.08
C GLY A 62 0.88 -9.10 -4.21
N ARG A 63 0.32 -10.31 -4.31
CA ARG A 63 0.67 -11.31 -5.34
C ARG A 63 -0.49 -11.49 -6.30
N ALA A 64 -0.38 -10.98 -7.52
CA ALA A 64 -1.47 -11.03 -8.49
C ALA A 64 -1.00 -11.21 -9.93
N ILE A 65 -1.90 -11.73 -10.76
CA ILE A 65 -1.80 -11.70 -12.21
C ILE A 65 -2.86 -10.72 -12.70
N LEU A 66 -2.44 -9.61 -13.29
CA LEU A 66 -3.33 -8.65 -13.94
C LEU A 66 -3.60 -9.15 -15.36
N ALA A 67 -4.82 -9.62 -15.62
CA ALA A 67 -5.15 -10.40 -16.81
C ALA A 67 -6.29 -9.79 -17.65
N ASP A 68 -6.61 -8.51 -17.44
CA ASP A 68 -7.66 -7.83 -18.19
C ASP A 68 -7.27 -7.65 -19.68
N GLU A 69 -8.09 -6.97 -20.47
CA GLU A 69 -7.76 -6.68 -21.86
C GLU A 69 -6.53 -5.77 -22.04
N VAL A 70 -5.94 -5.84 -23.23
CA VAL A 70 -4.84 -4.96 -23.65
C VAL A 70 -5.34 -3.52 -23.70
N GLY A 71 -4.56 -2.57 -23.16
CA GLY A 71 -4.90 -1.15 -23.18
C GLY A 71 -5.65 -0.63 -21.94
N LEU A 72 -6.13 -1.50 -21.04
CA LEU A 72 -6.81 -1.09 -19.80
C LEU A 72 -5.88 -0.53 -18.70
N GLY A 73 -4.57 -0.49 -18.96
CA GLY A 73 -3.62 0.16 -18.05
C GLY A 73 -3.12 -0.72 -16.90
N LYS A 74 -2.74 -1.96 -17.19
CA LYS A 74 -2.08 -2.86 -16.19
C LYS A 74 -0.83 -2.24 -15.57
N THR A 75 -0.09 -1.46 -16.36
CA THR A 75 1.07 -0.68 -15.90
C THR A 75 0.65 0.33 -14.82
N ILE A 76 -0.52 0.95 -14.98
CA ILE A 76 -1.07 1.89 -13.99
C ILE A 76 -1.45 1.15 -12.72
N GLU A 77 -2.19 0.04 -12.81
CA GLU A 77 -2.60 -0.77 -11.67
C GLU A 77 -1.37 -1.27 -10.88
N ALA A 78 -0.37 -1.82 -11.58
CA ALA A 78 0.89 -2.24 -10.98
C ALA A 78 1.64 -1.05 -10.34
N GLY A 79 1.65 0.11 -11.00
CA GLY A 79 2.25 1.34 -10.48
C GLY A 79 1.57 1.86 -9.21
N ILE A 80 0.24 1.76 -9.10
CA ILE A 80 -0.51 2.11 -7.89
C ILE A 80 -0.14 1.16 -6.74
N VAL A 81 -0.16 -0.15 -6.99
CA VAL A 81 0.25 -1.17 -6.01
C VAL A 81 1.67 -0.90 -5.51
N LEU A 82 2.60 -0.68 -6.44
CA LEU A 82 4.01 -0.39 -6.15
C LEU A 82 4.15 0.89 -5.33
N SER A 83 3.50 1.97 -5.74
CA SER A 83 3.59 3.28 -5.07
C SER A 83 3.04 3.22 -3.65
N GLU A 84 1.93 2.51 -3.44
CA GLU A 84 1.34 2.32 -2.13
C GLU A 84 2.24 1.49 -1.22
N LEU A 85 2.79 0.38 -1.71
CA LEU A 85 3.73 -0.46 -0.95
C LEU A 85 5.00 0.30 -0.58
N ARG A 86 5.56 1.11 -1.49
CA ARG A 86 6.74 1.93 -1.24
C ARG A 86 6.46 3.00 -0.19
N LEU A 87 5.34 3.70 -0.30
CA LEU A 87 4.96 4.76 0.63
C LEU A 87 4.67 4.25 2.05
N ARG A 88 4.18 3.01 2.16
CA ARG A 88 3.98 2.31 3.45
C ARG A 88 5.25 1.68 4.01
N GLY A 89 6.39 1.76 3.31
CA GLY A 89 7.63 1.12 3.72
C GLY A 89 7.63 -0.41 3.60
N LEU A 90 6.66 -0.99 2.88
CA LEU A 90 6.54 -2.44 2.65
C LEU A 90 7.41 -2.91 1.47
N ALA A 91 7.83 -1.99 0.59
CA ALA A 91 8.72 -2.27 -0.53
C ALA A 91 9.84 -1.23 -0.61
N ALA A 92 11.02 -1.58 -0.09
CA ALA A 92 12.21 -0.71 -0.14
C ALA A 92 12.88 -0.72 -1.53
N ARG A 93 12.83 -1.86 -2.22
CA ARG A 93 13.39 -2.07 -3.57
C ARG A 93 12.37 -2.77 -4.43
N VAL A 94 12.31 -2.39 -5.71
CA VAL A 94 11.37 -2.95 -6.67
C VAL A 94 12.13 -3.32 -7.93
N LEU A 95 11.85 -4.51 -8.47
CA LEU A 95 12.39 -5.00 -9.73
C LEU A 95 11.23 -5.17 -10.71
N VAL A 96 11.29 -4.45 -11.83
CA VAL A 96 10.36 -4.62 -12.95
C VAL A 96 11.09 -5.43 -14.03
N LEU A 97 10.55 -6.61 -14.34
CA LEU A 97 11.03 -7.44 -15.44
C LEU A 97 10.12 -7.22 -16.64
N ALA A 98 10.67 -6.65 -17.71
CA ALA A 98 9.96 -6.36 -18.94
C ALA A 98 10.80 -6.77 -20.17
N PRO A 99 10.16 -7.07 -21.32
CA PRO A 99 10.86 -7.19 -22.59
C PRO A 99 11.71 -5.95 -22.89
N ALA A 100 12.86 -6.13 -23.57
CA ALA A 100 13.83 -5.06 -23.79
C ALA A 100 13.21 -3.76 -24.39
N GLY A 101 12.28 -3.90 -25.34
CA GLY A 101 11.60 -2.76 -25.95
C GLY A 101 10.62 -2.00 -25.04
N LEU A 102 10.22 -2.57 -23.91
CA LEU A 102 9.28 -1.95 -22.96
C LEU A 102 9.97 -1.36 -21.73
N VAL A 103 11.26 -1.62 -21.51
CA VAL A 103 12.00 -1.11 -20.34
C VAL A 103 11.94 0.42 -20.27
N GLY A 104 12.18 1.10 -21.39
CA GLY A 104 12.10 2.56 -21.47
C GLY A 104 10.70 3.09 -21.16
N GLN A 105 9.66 2.44 -21.70
CA GLN A 105 8.27 2.82 -21.44
C GLN A 105 7.92 2.68 -19.95
N TRP A 106 8.31 1.57 -19.30
CA TRP A 106 8.10 1.39 -17.86
C TRP A 106 8.80 2.47 -17.04
N SER A 107 10.06 2.76 -17.35
CA SER A 107 10.83 3.81 -16.68
C SER A 107 10.15 5.17 -16.81
N GLU A 108 9.76 5.53 -18.03
CA GLU A 108 9.10 6.81 -18.31
C GLU A 108 7.74 6.92 -17.61
N GLU A 109 6.92 5.86 -17.64
CA GLU A 109 5.63 5.86 -16.95
C GLU A 109 5.77 6.00 -15.44
N LEU A 110 6.70 5.25 -14.82
CA LEU A 110 6.97 5.34 -13.37
C LEU A 110 7.45 6.74 -12.97
N GLU A 111 8.35 7.34 -13.74
CA GLU A 111 8.87 8.67 -13.44
C GLU A 111 7.80 9.76 -13.67
N ARG A 112 7.13 9.75 -14.83
CA ARG A 112 6.19 10.80 -15.20
C ARG A 112 4.88 10.74 -14.42
N LYS A 113 4.35 9.55 -14.14
CA LYS A 113 3.03 9.38 -13.52
C LYS A 113 3.10 9.19 -12.01
N PHE A 114 4.14 8.53 -11.52
CA PHE A 114 4.27 8.16 -10.11
C PHE A 114 5.40 8.89 -9.37
N ALA A 115 6.19 9.72 -10.07
CA ALA A 115 7.37 10.39 -9.52
C ALA A 115 8.41 9.40 -8.94
N LEU A 116 8.53 8.24 -9.58
CA LEU A 116 9.43 7.17 -9.16
C LEU A 116 10.58 7.03 -10.17
N PRO A 117 11.78 7.57 -9.86
CA PRO A 117 12.93 7.42 -10.73
C PRO A 117 13.39 5.96 -10.77
N CYS A 118 13.72 5.49 -11.97
CA CYS A 118 14.32 4.17 -12.21
C CYS A 118 15.82 4.34 -12.45
N VAL A 119 16.59 3.31 -12.09
CA VAL A 119 18.06 3.26 -12.21
C VAL A 119 18.48 2.17 -13.19
#